data_AF-V8QRX3-F1
#
_entry.id   AF-V8QRX3-F1
#
_cell.length_a   1.000
_cell.length_b   1.000
_cell.length_c   1.000
_cell.angle_alpha   90.00
_cell.angle_beta   90.00
_cell.angle_gamma   90.00
#
_symmetry.space_group_name_H-M   'P 1'
#
loop_
_entity.id
_entity.type
_entity.pdbx_description
1 polymer ?
#
loop_
_entity_poly.entity_id
_entity_poly.type
_entity_poly.pdbx_seq_one_letter_code
_entity_poly.pdbx_strand_id
1 'polypeptide(L)'
;MKDTRGRMRFIKYLIAALFVLVALIYLGISLNGLNDDTADYTQFDKERAIITCMTAEYATRYADDPAESDMFPECEARFEKLKATLPYAEYVRIQQTPVSTEAGPNEMQPYEIFLHIMTGQDR
;
A
#
# COMPACT_ATOMS: atom_id res chain seq x y z
N MET A 1 14.89 -61.07 -17.59
CA MET A 1 14.73 -59.72 -18.21
C MET A 1 13.34 -59.06 -17.98
N LYS A 2 12.49 -59.53 -17.04
CA LYS A 2 11.14 -58.97 -16.83
C LYS A 2 11.05 -57.92 -15.71
N ASP A 3 12.02 -57.91 -14.80
CA ASP A 3 12.04 -57.08 -13.58
C ASP A 3 12.47 -55.61 -13.81
N THR A 4 13.40 -55.37 -14.74
CA THR A 4 13.90 -54.03 -15.07
C THR A 4 12.84 -53.12 -15.71
N ARG A 5 11.85 -53.71 -16.41
CA ARG A 5 10.78 -52.95 -17.07
C ARG A 5 9.77 -52.38 -16.07
N GLY A 6 9.54 -53.07 -14.95
CA GLY A 6 8.69 -52.60 -13.85
C GLY A 6 9.34 -51.46 -13.08
N ARG A 7 10.61 -51.61 -12.71
CA ARG A 7 11.39 -50.57 -12.02
C ARG A 7 11.49 -49.28 -12.82
N MET A 8 11.64 -49.37 -14.14
CA MET A 8 11.73 -48.20 -15.01
C MET A 8 10.41 -47.41 -15.12
N ARG A 9 9.25 -48.09 -15.03
CA ARG A 9 7.95 -47.42 -14.95
C ARG A 9 7.76 -46.74 -13.59
N PHE A 10 8.15 -47.41 -12.52
CA PHE A 10 8.07 -46.86 -11.16
C PHE A 10 8.91 -45.59 -10.99
N ILE A 11 10.13 -45.58 -11.53
CA ILE A 11 11.01 -44.40 -11.52
C ILE A 11 10.39 -43.22 -12.29
N LYS A 12 9.74 -43.48 -13.44
CA LYS A 12 9.06 -42.42 -14.21
C LYS A 12 7.90 -41.80 -13.44
N TYR A 13 7.12 -42.62 -12.73
CA TYR A 13 6.03 -42.11 -11.89
C TYR A 13 6.56 -41.33 -10.69
N LEU A 14 7.67 -41.75 -10.07
CA LEU A 14 8.31 -41.00 -8.99
C LEU A 14 8.79 -39.62 -9.46
N ILE A 15 9.42 -39.54 -10.64
CA ILE A 15 9.87 -38.26 -11.20
C ILE A 15 8.67 -37.36 -11.52
N ALA A 16 7.62 -37.90 -12.14
CA ALA A 16 6.40 -37.14 -12.43
C ALA A 16 5.73 -36.63 -11.15
N ALA A 17 5.64 -37.45 -10.11
CA ALA A 17 5.08 -37.06 -8.82
C ALA A 17 5.91 -35.97 -8.14
N LEU A 18 7.24 -36.03 -8.25
CA LEU A 18 8.14 -34.97 -7.77
C LEU A 18 7.91 -33.64 -8.49
N PHE A 19 7.77 -33.66 -9.82
CA PHE A 19 7.44 -32.46 -10.60
C PHE A 19 6.11 -31.84 -10.18
N VAL A 20 5.08 -32.66 -9.98
CA VAL A 20 3.77 -32.20 -9.50
C VAL A 20 3.86 -31.62 -8.10
N LEU A 21 4.60 -32.28 -7.19
CA LEU A 21 4.83 -31.78 -5.83
C LEU A 21 5.54 -30.43 -5.83
N VAL A 22 6.60 -30.28 -6.63
CA VAL A 22 7.31 -29.01 -6.77
C VAL A 22 6.37 -27.93 -7.31
N ALA A 23 5.58 -28.23 -8.35
CA ALA A 23 4.61 -27.28 -8.89
C ALA A 23 3.55 -26.86 -7.84
N LEU A 24 3.04 -27.79 -7.03
CA LEU A 24 2.09 -27.48 -5.96
C LEU A 24 2.72 -26.63 -4.84
N ILE A 25 3.99 -26.87 -4.50
CA ILE A 25 4.74 -26.04 -3.55
C ILE A 25 4.89 -24.62 -4.09
N TYR A 26 5.29 -24.46 -5.35
CA TYR A 26 5.37 -23.15 -6.00
C TYR A 26 4.03 -22.43 -6.01
N LEU A 27 2.94 -23.13 -6.32
CA LEU A 27 1.60 -22.56 -6.36
C LEU A 27 1.12 -22.13 -4.96
N GLY A 28 1.47 -22.90 -3.92
CA GLY A 28 1.23 -22.55 -2.52
C GLY A 28 2.02 -21.33 -2.05
N ILE A 29 3.29 -21.21 -2.45
CA ILE A 29 4.12 -20.02 -2.15
C ILE A 29 3.55 -18.79 -2.86
N SER A 30 3.16 -18.91 -4.12
CA SER A 30 2.54 -17.80 -4.87
C SER A 30 1.19 -17.35 -4.31
N LEU A 31 0.38 -18.27 -3.79
CA LEU A 31 -0.89 -17.94 -3.13
C LEU A 31 -0.68 -17.31 -1.76
N ASN A 32 0.32 -17.76 -0.99
CA ASN A 32 0.63 -17.18 0.31
C ASN A 32 1.34 -15.82 0.21
N GLY A 33 2.04 -15.55 -0.90
CA GLY A 33 2.63 -14.24 -1.18
C GLY A 33 1.62 -13.13 -1.51
N LEU A 34 0.33 -13.45 -1.64
CA LEU A 34 -0.75 -12.46 -1.78
C LEU A 34 -1.28 -11.95 -0.43
N ASN A 35 -0.97 -12.62 0.68
CA ASN A 35 -1.26 -12.14 2.04
C ASN A 35 -0.06 -11.38 2.60
N ASP A 36 0.44 -10.44 1.80
CA ASP A 36 1.50 -9.55 2.25
C ASP A 36 0.88 -8.47 3.16
N ASP A 37 0.80 -8.79 4.45
CA ASP A 37 0.59 -7.81 5.53
C ASP A 37 1.76 -6.80 5.64
N THR A 38 2.73 -6.80 4.71
CA THR A 38 3.85 -5.84 4.64
C THR A 38 3.71 -4.78 3.54
N ALA A 39 2.49 -4.56 3.04
CA ALA A 39 2.21 -3.39 2.22
C ALA A 39 2.38 -2.13 3.10
N ASP A 40 3.58 -1.52 3.06
CA ASP A 40 3.92 -0.25 3.73
C ASP A 40 3.87 0.91 2.71
N TYR A 41 3.82 2.12 3.22
CA TYR A 41 3.86 3.34 2.44
C TYR A 41 5.12 3.40 1.56
N THR A 42 4.92 3.62 0.27
CA THR A 42 6.03 3.77 -0.67
C THR A 42 6.62 5.18 -0.62
N GLN A 43 7.81 5.36 -1.20
CA GLN A 43 8.38 6.69 -1.37
C GLN A 43 7.49 7.61 -2.24
N PHE A 44 6.79 7.05 -3.21
CA PHE A 44 5.83 7.80 -4.03
C PHE A 44 4.66 8.33 -3.18
N ASP A 45 4.18 7.53 -2.22
CA ASP A 45 3.13 7.95 -1.30
C ASP A 45 3.58 9.08 -0.38
N LYS A 46 4.83 9.00 0.10
CA LYS A 46 5.47 10.09 0.84
C LYS A 46 5.48 11.36 0.01
N GLU A 47 6.04 11.33 -1.18
CA GLU A 47 6.17 12.52 -2.04
C GLU A 47 4.80 13.16 -2.32
N ARG A 48 3.78 12.34 -2.63
CA ARG A 48 2.42 12.81 -2.87
C ARG A 48 1.79 13.45 -1.63
N ALA A 49 1.97 12.86 -0.45
CA ALA A 49 1.48 13.41 0.80
C ALA A 49 2.17 14.75 1.13
N ILE A 50 3.50 14.81 1.01
CA ILE A 50 4.27 16.04 1.23
C ILE A 50 3.82 17.16 0.29
N ILE A 51 3.67 16.88 -1.01
CA ILE A 51 3.17 17.87 -1.98
C ILE A 51 1.79 18.38 -1.57
N THR A 52 0.91 17.49 -1.11
CA THR A 52 -0.44 17.89 -0.66
C THR A 52 -0.36 18.85 0.54
N CYS A 53 0.45 18.52 1.54
CA CYS A 53 0.67 19.38 2.71
C CYS A 53 1.26 20.73 2.32
N MET A 54 2.34 20.73 1.54
CA MET A 54 2.99 21.97 1.10
C MET A 54 2.02 22.83 0.28
N THR A 55 1.28 22.23 -0.65
CA THR A 55 0.28 22.95 -1.46
C THR A 55 -0.78 23.62 -0.58
N ALA A 56 -1.28 22.92 0.43
CA ALA A 56 -2.25 23.48 1.37
C ALA A 56 -1.65 24.63 2.20
N GLU A 57 -0.44 24.47 2.73
CA GLU A 57 0.25 25.53 3.48
C GLU A 57 0.51 26.76 2.60
N TYR A 58 0.99 26.58 1.37
CA TYR A 58 1.21 27.69 0.44
C TYR A 58 -0.09 28.40 0.08
N ALA A 59 -1.16 27.65 -0.25
CA ALA A 59 -2.44 28.23 -0.60
C ALA A 59 -3.10 28.99 0.56
N THR A 60 -2.86 28.58 1.81
CA THR A 60 -3.52 29.17 2.98
C THR A 60 -2.72 30.29 3.63
N ARG A 61 -1.38 30.20 3.68
CA ARG A 61 -0.54 31.12 4.45
C ARG A 61 0.37 32.01 3.60
N TYR A 62 0.63 31.60 2.36
CA TYR A 62 1.64 32.22 1.51
C TYR A 62 1.09 32.53 0.11
N ALA A 63 -0.21 32.78 0.02
CA ALA A 63 -0.86 33.18 -1.22
C ALA A 63 -0.36 34.55 -1.69
N ASP A 64 -0.09 35.46 -0.75
CA ASP A 64 0.32 36.84 -1.02
C ASP A 64 1.83 37.08 -0.77
N ASP A 65 2.40 36.42 0.25
CA ASP A 65 3.81 36.57 0.64
C ASP A 65 4.56 35.22 0.58
N PRO A 66 5.83 35.19 0.12
CA PRO A 66 6.60 33.96 0.03
C PRO A 66 6.85 33.36 1.43
N ALA A 67 6.96 32.04 1.48
CA ALA A 67 7.26 31.35 2.73
C ALA A 67 8.62 31.76 3.29
N GLU A 68 8.62 32.38 4.48
CA GLU A 68 9.85 32.75 5.20
C GLU A 68 10.57 31.54 5.80
N SER A 69 9.88 30.41 5.92
CA SER A 69 10.42 29.16 6.47
C SER A 69 10.05 27.95 5.61
N ASP A 70 10.95 26.98 5.57
CA ASP A 70 10.72 25.73 4.85
C ASP A 70 9.69 24.87 5.60
N MET A 71 8.56 24.61 4.95
CA MET A 71 7.47 23.78 5.49
C MET A 71 7.73 22.28 5.32
N PHE A 72 8.77 21.88 4.59
CA PHE A 72 9.08 20.48 4.34
C PHE A 72 9.23 19.64 5.63
N PRO A 73 9.95 20.08 6.68
CA PRO A 73 10.07 19.30 7.92
C PRO A 73 8.73 19.12 8.66
N GLU A 74 7.85 20.12 8.61
CA GLU A 74 6.52 20.00 9.22
C GLU A 74 5.65 19.01 8.43
N CYS A 75 5.71 19.07 7.11
CA CYS A 75 5.01 18.10 6.27
C CYS A 75 5.54 16.67 6.44
N GLU A 76 6.84 16.48 6.66
CA GLU A 76 7.42 15.17 7.00
C GLU A 76 6.89 14.64 8.33
N ALA A 77 6.82 15.50 9.36
CA ALA A 77 6.24 15.11 10.64
C ALA A 77 4.76 14.71 10.52
N ARG A 78 3.99 15.41 9.67
CA ARG A 78 2.59 15.06 9.37
C ARG A 78 2.49 13.72 8.61
N PHE A 79 3.43 13.42 7.72
CA PHE A 79 3.47 12.13 7.05
C PHE A 79 3.77 10.98 8.02
N GLU A 80 4.71 11.14 8.95
CA GLU A 80 4.93 10.13 9.99
C GLU A 80 3.70 9.94 10.89
N LYS A 81 2.96 11.01 11.18
CA LYS A 81 1.67 10.94 11.86
C LYS A 81 0.62 10.18 11.03
N LEU A 82 0.56 10.42 9.73
CA LEU A 82 -0.33 9.71 8.81
C LEU A 82 -0.05 8.20 8.86
N LYS A 83 1.21 7.79 8.75
CA LYS A 83 1.62 6.37 8.83
C LYS A 83 1.22 5.72 10.15
N ALA A 84 1.32 6.45 11.26
CA ALA A 84 0.95 5.95 12.58
C ALA A 84 -0.58 5.86 12.77
N THR A 85 -1.35 6.64 12.03
CA THR A 85 -2.80 6.78 12.22
C THR A 85 -3.61 5.96 11.22
N LEU A 86 -3.13 5.86 9.99
CA LEU A 86 -3.85 5.28 8.86
C LEU A 86 -3.08 4.06 8.34
N PRO A 87 -3.62 2.84 8.47
CA PRO A 87 -3.00 1.66 7.88
C PRO A 87 -2.92 1.80 6.35
N TYR A 88 -1.84 1.30 5.75
CA TYR A 88 -1.60 1.47 4.31
C TYR A 88 -2.73 0.91 3.43
N ALA A 89 -3.32 -0.23 3.79
CA ALA A 89 -4.46 -0.81 3.08
C ALA A 89 -5.66 0.17 3.00
N GLU A 90 -5.86 0.96 4.05
CA GLU A 90 -6.90 1.98 4.10
C GLU A 90 -6.54 3.21 3.26
N TYR A 91 -5.27 3.63 3.31
CA TYR A 91 -4.74 4.68 2.44
C TYR A 91 -4.87 4.35 0.95
N VAL A 92 -4.59 3.12 0.53
CA VAL A 92 -4.77 2.71 -0.88
C VAL A 92 -6.24 2.77 -1.27
N ARG A 93 -7.15 2.31 -0.41
CA ARG A 93 -8.61 2.38 -0.63
C ARG A 93 -9.06 3.83 -0.83
N ILE A 94 -8.53 4.76 -0.04
CA ILE A 94 -8.78 6.20 -0.16
C ILE A 94 -8.37 6.73 -1.53
N GLN A 95 -7.17 6.39 -1.99
CA GLN A 95 -6.63 6.89 -3.26
C GLN A 95 -7.36 6.32 -4.49
N GLN A 96 -7.96 5.14 -4.36
CA GLN A 96 -8.69 4.47 -5.43
C GLN A 96 -10.16 4.87 -5.52
N THR A 97 -10.71 5.51 -4.48
CA THR A 97 -12.10 5.96 -4.47
C THR A 97 -12.17 7.34 -5.11
N PRO A 98 -12.76 7.50 -6.31
CA PRO A 98 -13.01 8.84 -6.84
C PRO A 98 -13.91 9.60 -5.86
N VAL A 99 -13.54 10.85 -5.55
CA VAL A 99 -14.31 11.72 -4.67
C VAL A 99 -15.75 11.78 -5.19
N SER A 100 -16.65 11.07 -4.52
CA SER A 100 -18.07 11.04 -4.90
C SER A 100 -18.70 12.31 -4.33
N THR A 101 -19.27 13.15 -5.19
CA THR A 101 -19.95 14.39 -4.81
C THR A 101 -21.28 14.17 -4.06
N GLU A 102 -21.65 12.91 -3.78
CA GLU A 102 -22.90 12.50 -3.13
C GLU A 102 -22.71 11.80 -1.76
N ALA A 103 -21.66 12.13 -1.00
CA ALA A 103 -21.51 11.60 0.35
C ALA A 103 -22.43 12.32 1.35
N GLY A 104 -23.32 11.56 2.01
CA GLY A 104 -24.21 12.06 3.08
C GLY A 104 -23.47 12.37 4.40
N PRO A 105 -24.13 13.06 5.35
CA PRO A 105 -23.48 13.86 6.39
C PRO A 105 -22.89 13.11 7.60
N ASN A 106 -22.69 11.78 7.56
CA ASN A 106 -22.43 11.02 8.79
C ASN A 106 -21.29 9.98 8.72
N GLU A 107 -20.53 9.92 7.63
CA GLU A 107 -19.28 9.17 7.59
C GLU A 107 -18.19 10.10 7.07
N MET A 108 -17.24 10.44 7.94
CA MET A 108 -16.04 11.17 7.52
C MET A 108 -15.35 10.31 6.47
N GLN A 109 -15.35 10.79 5.22
CA GLN A 109 -14.81 10.01 4.11
C GLN A 109 -13.34 9.71 4.45
N PRO A 110 -12.84 8.49 4.22
CA PRO A 110 -11.44 8.18 4.55
C PRO A 110 -10.42 9.17 3.92
N TYR A 111 -10.79 9.84 2.80
CA TYR A 111 -10.03 10.94 2.20
C TYR A 111 -9.97 12.22 3.07
N GLU A 112 -11.01 12.51 3.84
CA GLU A 112 -11.04 13.62 4.79
C GLU A 112 -10.07 13.41 5.94
N ILE A 113 -9.85 12.17 6.39
CA ILE A 113 -8.81 11.85 7.40
C ILE A 113 -7.42 12.18 6.86
N PHE A 114 -7.14 11.77 5.62
CA PHE A 114 -5.88 12.12 4.94
C PHE A 114 -5.71 13.63 4.85
N LEU A 115 -6.75 14.35 4.39
CA LEU A 115 -6.69 15.81 4.30
C LEU A 115 -6.49 16.45 5.68
N HIS A 116 -7.28 16.08 6.70
CA HIS A 116 -7.18 16.64 8.05
C HIS A 116 -5.77 16.53 8.64
N ILE A 117 -5.13 15.35 8.50
CA ILE A 117 -3.77 15.13 9.00
C ILE A 117 -2.76 15.95 8.18
N MET A 118 -2.86 15.92 6.85
CA MET A 118 -1.87 16.59 6.00
C MET A 118 -2.01 18.12 5.99
N THR A 119 -3.20 18.68 6.27
CA THR A 119 -3.43 20.12 6.41
C THR A 119 -3.32 20.62 7.86
N GLY A 120 -3.09 19.73 8.82
CA GLY A 120 -2.96 20.09 10.24
C GLY A 120 -4.27 20.55 10.89
N GLN A 121 -5.41 20.16 10.30
CA GLN A 121 -6.76 20.41 10.83
C GLN A 121 -7.22 19.30 11.79
N ASP A 122 -6.34 18.38 12.16
CA ASP A 122 -6.56 17.26 13.07
C ASP A 122 -6.24 17.59 14.54
N ARG A 123 -6.20 18.88 14.89
CA ARG A 123 -5.94 19.41 16.24
C ARG A 123 -7.21 19.71 17.03
#